data_AF-A0A3D1H5J2-F1
#
_entry.id   AF-A0A3D1H5J2-F1
#
_cell.length_a   1.000
_cell.length_b   1.000
_cell.length_c   1.000
_cell.angle_alpha   90.00
_cell.angle_beta   90.00
_cell.angle_gamma   90.00
#
_symmetry.space_group_name_H-M   'P 1'
#
loop_
_entity.id
_entity.type
_entity.pdbx_description
1 polymer ?
#
loop_
_entity_poly.entity_id
_entity_poly.type
_entity_poly.pdbx_seq_one_letter_code
_entity_poly.pdbx_strand_id
1 'polypeptide(L)'
;MKNLSKHIIMVISLVFILIATSFVNRQSEKKRLIRELAVAELKKGEIEVKSKSVLEVADSICQEAGVPFELVKQIGQNESGWRYIKNSNGGTDHGDLQVIDITYWHYYKKLGLSGGKTRRNYLKVAIYYLKDLHNKYNSWEKARFAYGRGSWRNSTTWTPLEKKFMSKIDFSRFDAKPKSIK
;
A
#
# COMPACT_ATOMS: atom_id res chain seq x y z
N MET A 1 77.99 -0.76 37.53
CA MET A 1 76.90 -1.77 37.57
C MET A 1 75.48 -1.18 37.67
N LYS A 2 75.22 -0.09 38.40
CA LYS A 2 73.86 0.46 38.58
C LYS A 2 73.14 0.92 37.29
N ASN A 3 73.86 1.40 36.26
CA ASN A 3 73.26 1.86 35.01
C ASN A 3 72.87 0.71 34.06
N LEU A 4 73.61 -0.40 34.07
CA LEU A 4 73.30 -1.57 33.23
C LEU A 4 71.98 -2.23 33.65
N SER A 5 71.71 -2.31 34.96
CA SER A 5 70.45 -2.80 35.52
C SER A 5 69.24 -1.93 35.10
N LYS A 6 69.39 -0.60 35.06
CA LYS A 6 68.31 0.32 34.63
C LYS A 6 67.94 0.15 33.17
N HIS A 7 68.93 -0.04 32.28
CA HIS A 7 68.66 -0.28 30.86
C HIS A 7 67.98 -1.62 30.60
N ILE A 8 68.35 -2.68 31.33
CA ILE A 8 67.70 -3.98 31.23
C ILE A 8 66.22 -3.90 31.67
N ILE A 9 65.93 -3.23 32.79
CA ILE A 9 64.56 -3.02 33.28
C ILE A 9 63.70 -2.22 32.28
N MET A 10 64.29 -1.21 31.64
CA MET A 10 63.62 -0.38 30.64
C MET A 10 63.27 -1.18 29.38
N VAL A 11 64.21 -2.00 28.89
CA VAL A 11 63.98 -2.85 27.70
C VAL A 11 62.88 -3.90 27.97
N ILE A 12 62.91 -4.54 29.14
CA ILE A 12 61.88 -5.51 29.54
C ILE A 12 60.51 -4.82 29.61
N SER A 13 60.42 -3.64 30.21
CA SER A 13 59.17 -2.86 30.29
C SER A 13 58.61 -2.51 28.90
N LEU A 14 59.47 -2.10 27.96
CA LEU A 14 59.08 -1.80 26.57
C LEU A 14 58.53 -3.03 25.84
N VAL A 15 59.16 -4.20 26.02
CA VAL A 15 58.69 -5.45 25.42
C VAL A 15 57.32 -5.86 25.99
N PHE A 16 57.10 -5.72 27.30
CA PHE A 16 55.79 -5.99 27.91
C PHE A 16 54.70 -5.05 27.38
N ILE A 17 55.00 -3.77 27.16
CA ILE A 17 54.04 -2.81 26.57
C ILE A 17 53.67 -3.21 25.13
N LEU A 18 54.64 -3.64 24.32
CA LEU A 18 54.38 -4.11 22.94
C LEU A 18 53.52 -5.38 22.91
N ILE A 19 53.74 -6.31 23.84
CA ILE A 19 52.93 -7.54 23.97
C ILE A 19 51.51 -7.20 24.46
N ALA A 20 51.37 -6.32 25.44
CA ALA A 20 50.07 -5.91 25.96
C ALA A 20 49.23 -5.18 24.89
N THR A 21 49.84 -4.26 24.15
CA THR A 21 49.16 -3.49 23.08
C THR A 21 48.73 -4.38 21.91
N SER A 22 49.58 -5.32 21.49
CA SER A 22 49.23 -6.30 20.45
C SER A 22 48.11 -7.25 20.88
N PHE A 23 48.09 -7.69 22.15
CA PHE A 23 47.01 -8.51 22.70
C PHE A 23 45.67 -7.75 22.75
N VAL A 24 45.68 -6.49 23.23
CA VAL A 24 44.48 -5.65 23.26
C VAL A 24 43.94 -5.40 21.86
N ASN A 25 44.81 -5.13 20.90
CA ASN A 25 44.43 -4.94 19.49
C ASN A 25 43.82 -6.20 18.86
N ARG A 26 44.32 -7.39 19.23
CA ARG A 26 43.75 -8.65 18.77
C ARG A 26 42.36 -8.92 19.36
N GLN A 27 42.14 -8.52 20.61
CA GLN A 27 40.84 -8.65 21.28
C GLN A 27 39.80 -7.67 20.71
N SER A 28 40.20 -6.45 20.34
CA SER A 28 39.29 -5.47 19.70
C SER A 28 38.83 -5.95 18.33
N GLU A 29 39.74 -6.44 17.49
CA GLU A 29 39.41 -6.99 16.17
C GLU A 29 38.49 -8.21 16.25
N LYS A 30 38.74 -9.12 17.20
CA LYS A 30 37.84 -10.27 17.42
C LYS A 30 36.42 -9.83 17.82
N LYS A 31 36.29 -8.83 18.70
CA LYS A 31 34.98 -8.28 19.09
C LYS A 31 34.26 -7.59 17.92
N ARG A 32 35.01 -6.92 17.04
CA ARG A 32 34.47 -6.28 15.84
C ARG A 32 33.92 -7.31 14.85
N LEU A 33 34.68 -8.36 14.55
CA LEU A 33 34.24 -9.46 13.67
C LEU A 33 32.98 -10.15 14.20
N ILE A 34 32.91 -10.39 15.52
CA ILE A 34 31.70 -10.98 16.14
C ILE A 34 30.49 -10.06 15.97
N ARG A 35 30.65 -8.74 16.12
CA ARG A 35 29.56 -7.78 15.88
C ARG A 35 29.14 -7.76 14.41
N GLU A 36 30.10 -7.77 13.49
CA GLU A 36 29.82 -7.76 12.04
C GLU A 36 29.08 -9.04 11.62
N LEU A 37 29.47 -10.21 12.15
CA LEU A 37 28.77 -11.49 11.95
C LEU A 37 27.35 -11.46 12.52
N ALA A 38 27.16 -10.94 13.74
CA ALA A 38 25.84 -10.83 14.36
C ALA A 38 24.91 -9.89 13.58
N VAL A 39 25.43 -8.77 13.06
CA VAL A 39 24.67 -7.85 12.20
C VAL A 39 24.33 -8.50 10.86
N ALA A 40 25.23 -9.29 10.29
CA ALA A 40 24.98 -10.02 9.06
C ALA A 40 23.90 -11.12 9.24
N GLU A 41 23.91 -11.83 10.37
CA GLU A 41 22.84 -12.80 10.71
C GLU A 41 21.49 -12.13 10.94
N LEU A 42 21.46 -10.98 11.64
CA LEU A 42 20.23 -10.20 11.83
C LEU A 42 19.61 -9.76 10.50
N LYS A 43 20.44 -9.31 9.55
CA LYS A 43 19.97 -8.96 8.19
C LYS A 43 19.50 -10.16 7.38
N LYS A 44 20.01 -11.36 7.67
CA LYS A 44 19.61 -12.60 6.97
C LYS A 44 18.23 -13.10 7.43
N GLY A 45 17.75 -12.67 8.60
CA GLY A 45 16.45 -13.03 9.18
C GLY A 45 15.31 -12.07 8.84
N GLU A 46 15.58 -10.88 8.28
CA GLU A 46 14.54 -9.99 7.76
C GLU A 46 14.02 -10.56 6.42
N ILE A 47 13.01 -11.42 6.50
CA ILE A 47 12.12 -11.65 5.36
C ILE A 47 11.51 -10.29 5.04
N GLU A 48 11.98 -9.64 3.99
CA GLU A 48 11.42 -8.39 3.48
C GLU A 48 9.98 -8.66 3.04
N VAL A 49 9.02 -8.53 3.97
CA VAL A 49 7.59 -8.60 3.67
C VAL A 49 7.26 -7.35 2.87
N LYS A 50 7.42 -7.45 1.55
CA LYS A 50 7.13 -6.35 0.63
C LYS A 50 5.67 -5.95 0.83
N SER A 51 5.44 -4.71 1.29
CA SER A 51 4.09 -4.21 1.48
C SER A 51 3.33 -4.30 0.16
N LYS A 52 2.12 -4.88 0.18
CA LYS A 52 1.28 -5.00 -1.02
C LYS A 52 1.04 -3.62 -1.62
N SER A 53 1.17 -3.51 -2.92
CA SER A 53 0.76 -2.34 -3.68
C SER A 53 -0.73 -2.06 -3.51
N VAL A 54 -1.14 -0.80 -3.72
CA VAL A 54 -2.55 -0.41 -3.64
C VAL A 54 -3.42 -1.21 -4.61
N LEU A 55 -2.89 -1.57 -5.79
CA LEU A 55 -3.61 -2.33 -6.81
C LEU A 55 -3.83 -3.77 -6.36
N GLU A 56 -2.84 -4.41 -5.73
CA GLU A 56 -3.01 -5.75 -5.14
C GLU A 56 -4.02 -5.74 -3.99
N VAL A 57 -4.03 -4.68 -3.19
CA VAL A 57 -5.04 -4.48 -2.15
C VAL A 57 -6.43 -4.34 -2.76
N ALA A 58 -6.58 -3.54 -3.82
CA ALA A 58 -7.85 -3.35 -4.52
C ALA A 58 -8.34 -4.64 -5.19
N ASP A 59 -7.46 -5.38 -5.87
CA ASP A 59 -7.77 -6.67 -6.51
C ASP A 59 -8.26 -7.68 -5.47
N SER A 60 -7.56 -7.81 -4.34
CA SER A 60 -8.00 -8.69 -3.25
C SER A 60 -9.40 -8.34 -2.72
N ILE A 61 -9.75 -7.05 -2.63
CA ILE A 61 -11.09 -6.61 -2.20
C ILE A 61 -12.12 -6.86 -3.31
N CYS A 62 -11.74 -6.69 -4.58
CA CYS A 62 -12.60 -6.96 -5.74
C CYS A 62 -12.99 -8.44 -5.80
N GLN A 63 -12.04 -9.33 -5.57
CA GLN A 63 -12.28 -10.78 -5.48
C GLN A 63 -13.24 -11.10 -4.32
N GLU A 64 -13.04 -10.51 -3.14
CA GLU A 64 -13.93 -10.64 -1.98
C GLU A 64 -15.38 -10.21 -2.30
N ALA A 65 -15.55 -9.08 -2.99
CA ALA A 65 -16.86 -8.49 -3.28
C ALA A 65 -17.53 -9.04 -4.56
N GLY A 66 -16.81 -9.83 -5.37
CA GLY A 66 -17.27 -10.24 -6.71
C GLY A 66 -17.49 -9.04 -7.63
N VAL A 67 -16.53 -8.11 -7.65
CA VAL A 67 -16.49 -6.92 -8.52
C VAL A 67 -15.33 -7.07 -9.50
N PRO A 68 -15.47 -6.77 -10.81
CA PRO A 68 -14.37 -6.84 -11.75
C PRO A 68 -13.24 -5.87 -11.39
N PHE A 69 -12.05 -6.40 -11.08
CA PHE A 69 -10.90 -5.57 -10.72
C PHE A 69 -10.51 -4.59 -11.82
N GLU A 70 -10.54 -5.01 -13.09
CA GLU A 70 -10.19 -4.16 -14.22
C GLU A 70 -11.14 -2.93 -14.35
N LEU A 71 -12.42 -3.07 -13.98
CA LEU A 71 -13.34 -1.94 -13.91
C LEU A 71 -12.91 -0.96 -12.81
N VAL A 72 -12.61 -1.46 -11.60
CA VAL A 72 -12.16 -0.63 -10.47
C VAL A 72 -10.84 0.07 -10.79
N LYS A 73 -9.92 -0.61 -11.48
CA LYS A 73 -8.67 -0.05 -11.99
C LYS A 73 -8.90 1.19 -12.87
N GLN A 74 -9.81 1.08 -13.83
CA GLN A 74 -10.17 2.17 -14.74
C GLN A 74 -10.90 3.31 -14.02
N ILE A 75 -11.76 2.99 -13.05
CA ILE A 75 -12.41 3.99 -12.20
C ILE A 75 -11.37 4.78 -11.40
N GLY A 76 -10.45 4.11 -10.69
CA GLY A 76 -9.41 4.80 -9.92
C GLY A 76 -8.48 5.64 -10.78
N GLN A 77 -8.19 5.19 -12.00
CA GLN A 77 -7.44 6.00 -12.97
C GLN A 77 -8.21 7.27 -13.36
N ASN A 78 -9.51 7.16 -13.59
CA ASN A 78 -10.37 8.27 -14.01
C ASN A 78 -10.69 9.27 -12.91
N GLU A 79 -10.74 8.82 -11.65
CA GLU A 79 -11.08 9.64 -10.48
C GLU A 79 -9.86 10.37 -9.91
N SER A 80 -8.74 9.68 -9.72
CA SER A 80 -7.56 10.25 -9.05
C SER A 80 -6.24 9.99 -9.78
N GLY A 81 -6.23 9.10 -10.77
CA GLY A 81 -4.99 8.54 -11.29
C GLY A 81 -4.24 7.72 -10.23
N TRP A 82 -4.97 7.08 -9.31
CA TRP A 82 -4.42 6.33 -8.16
C TRP A 82 -3.54 7.16 -7.20
N ARG A 83 -3.68 8.49 -7.24
CA ARG A 83 -3.04 9.41 -6.30
C ARG A 83 -4.02 9.62 -5.14
N TYR A 84 -3.84 8.87 -4.06
CA TYR A 84 -4.69 8.95 -2.87
C TYR A 84 -4.92 10.41 -2.43
N ILE A 85 -6.14 10.92 -2.67
CA ILE A 85 -6.49 12.31 -2.39
C ILE A 85 -6.87 12.43 -0.92
N LYS A 86 -6.08 13.23 -0.18
CA LYS A 86 -6.34 13.63 1.20
C LYS A 86 -7.14 14.94 1.21
N ASN A 87 -7.82 15.18 2.33
CA ASN A 87 -8.77 16.27 2.58
C ASN A 87 -8.22 17.72 2.49
N SER A 88 -7.07 17.96 1.87
CA SER A 88 -6.40 19.27 1.86
C SER A 88 -6.96 20.27 0.83
N ASN A 89 -7.82 19.84 -0.10
CA ASN A 89 -8.22 20.65 -1.26
C ASN A 89 -9.70 21.08 -1.26
N GLY A 90 -10.39 21.05 -0.12
CA GLY A 90 -11.78 21.55 0.01
C GLY A 90 -12.85 20.72 -0.72
N GLY A 91 -12.48 19.62 -1.39
CA GLY A 91 -13.41 18.65 -1.97
C GLY A 91 -14.00 17.70 -0.91
N THR A 92 -15.21 17.21 -1.16
CA THR A 92 -15.91 16.26 -0.29
C THR A 92 -15.54 14.80 -0.55
N ASP A 93 -14.74 14.56 -1.59
CA ASP A 93 -14.51 13.24 -2.16
C ASP A 93 -13.07 12.80 -1.84
N HIS A 94 -12.91 11.60 -1.26
CA HIS A 94 -11.62 11.16 -0.71
C HIS A 94 -11.17 9.81 -1.25
N GLY A 95 -9.85 9.58 -1.16
CA GLY A 95 -9.23 8.32 -1.53
C GLY A 95 -9.13 8.09 -3.04
N ASP A 96 -8.65 6.91 -3.42
CA ASP A 96 -8.32 6.55 -4.81
C ASP A 96 -9.54 6.56 -5.74
N LEU A 97 -10.72 6.28 -5.18
CA LEU A 97 -11.99 6.14 -5.88
C LEU A 97 -12.97 7.28 -5.57
N GLN A 98 -12.49 8.37 -4.94
CA GLN A 98 -13.25 9.60 -4.69
C GLN A 98 -14.62 9.35 -4.02
N VAL A 99 -14.60 8.75 -2.84
CA VAL A 99 -15.82 8.47 -2.04
C VAL A 99 -16.19 9.71 -1.23
N ILE A 100 -17.45 10.15 -1.31
CA ILE A 100 -17.99 11.20 -0.45
C ILE A 100 -18.18 10.74 1.00
N ASP A 101 -18.04 11.67 1.95
CA ASP A 101 -18.09 11.39 3.39
C ASP A 101 -19.36 10.66 3.86
N ILE A 102 -20.53 11.03 3.34
CA ILE A 102 -21.79 10.40 3.72
C ILE A 102 -21.84 8.92 3.31
N THR A 103 -21.37 8.61 2.10
CA THR A 103 -21.23 7.24 1.61
C THR A 103 -20.19 6.48 2.41
N TYR A 104 -19.07 7.14 2.74
CA TYR A 104 -18.01 6.56 3.56
C TYR A 104 -18.56 6.04 4.88
N TRP A 105 -19.20 6.89 5.68
CA TRP A 105 -19.67 6.50 7.01
C TRP A 105 -20.83 5.50 6.97
N HIS A 106 -21.70 5.58 5.96
CA HIS A 106 -22.74 4.58 5.76
C HIS A 106 -22.14 3.17 5.57
N TYR A 107 -21.21 3.02 4.63
CA TYR A 107 -20.59 1.72 4.36
C TYR A 107 -19.58 1.30 5.43
N TYR A 108 -18.89 2.24 6.05
CA TYR A 108 -17.99 1.96 7.17
C TYR A 108 -18.74 1.23 8.29
N LYS A 109 -19.93 1.72 8.65
CA LYS A 109 -20.81 1.05 9.62
C LYS A 109 -21.38 -0.26 9.06
N LYS A 110 -21.90 -0.26 7.83
CA LYS A 110 -22.49 -1.45 7.19
C LYS A 110 -21.53 -2.64 7.13
N LEU A 111 -20.25 -2.37 6.88
CA LEU A 111 -19.20 -3.38 6.72
C LEU A 111 -18.46 -3.68 8.04
N GLY A 112 -18.86 -3.06 9.16
CA GLY A 112 -18.23 -3.27 10.47
C GLY A 112 -16.75 -2.89 10.51
N LEU A 113 -16.35 -1.85 9.76
CA LEU A 113 -14.94 -1.45 9.66
C LEU A 113 -14.45 -0.76 10.94
N SER A 114 -13.15 -0.88 11.21
CA SER A 114 -12.45 -0.19 12.29
C SER A 114 -11.28 0.64 11.74
N GLY A 115 -10.68 1.49 12.58
CA GLY A 115 -9.49 2.28 12.23
C GLY A 115 -9.75 3.58 11.46
N GLY A 116 -11.01 3.99 11.26
CA GLY A 116 -11.35 5.28 10.66
C GLY A 116 -10.95 5.40 9.19
N LYS A 117 -10.70 6.64 8.71
CA LYS A 117 -10.47 7.01 7.30
C LYS A 117 -9.09 6.56 6.79
N THR A 118 -8.91 5.26 6.59
CA THR A 118 -7.71 4.66 5.99
C THR A 118 -7.87 4.45 4.49
N ARG A 119 -6.77 4.41 3.74
CA ARG A 119 -6.80 4.11 2.29
C ARG A 119 -7.48 2.77 1.98
N ARG A 120 -7.21 1.74 2.79
CA ARG A 120 -7.86 0.42 2.67
C ARG A 120 -9.37 0.51 2.90
N ASN A 121 -9.80 1.26 3.92
CA ASN A 121 -11.23 1.43 4.19
C ASN A 121 -11.94 2.21 3.07
N TYR A 122 -11.30 3.23 2.50
CA TYR A 122 -11.84 3.91 1.32
C TYR A 122 -12.01 2.97 0.12
N LEU A 123 -11.02 2.14 -0.17
CA LEU A 123 -11.12 1.13 -1.23
C LEU A 123 -12.26 0.14 -0.94
N LYS A 124 -12.33 -0.38 0.29
CA LYS A 124 -13.37 -1.34 0.68
C LYS A 124 -14.76 -0.75 0.58
N VAL A 125 -14.97 0.47 1.08
CA VAL A 125 -16.24 1.18 0.93
C VAL A 125 -16.60 1.37 -0.54
N ALA A 126 -15.71 1.92 -1.36
CA ALA A 126 -15.99 2.23 -2.76
C ALA A 126 -16.38 0.98 -3.56
N ILE A 127 -15.63 -0.12 -3.37
CA ILE A 127 -15.85 -1.38 -4.10
C ILE A 127 -17.19 -2.01 -3.68
N TYR A 128 -17.52 -2.03 -2.39
CA TYR A 128 -18.81 -2.53 -1.92
C TYR A 128 -19.98 -1.62 -2.31
N TYR A 129 -19.76 -0.30 -2.39
CA TYR A 129 -20.76 0.61 -2.92
C TYR A 129 -21.04 0.35 -4.41
N LEU A 130 -19.99 0.17 -5.22
CA LEU A 130 -20.13 -0.25 -6.61
C LEU A 130 -20.88 -1.59 -6.73
N LYS A 131 -20.59 -2.55 -5.85
CA LYS A 131 -21.29 -3.84 -5.81
C LYS A 131 -22.79 -3.67 -5.58
N ASP A 132 -23.18 -2.87 -4.60
CA ASP A 132 -24.61 -2.64 -4.31
C ASP A 132 -25.33 -1.89 -5.42
N LEU A 133 -24.66 -0.92 -6.07
CA LEU A 133 -25.19 -0.26 -7.25
C LEU A 133 -25.36 -1.23 -8.43
N HIS A 134 -24.41 -2.14 -8.63
CA HIS A 134 -24.54 -3.19 -9.63
C HIS A 134 -25.69 -4.13 -9.29
N ASN A 135 -25.83 -4.57 -8.04
CA ASN A 135 -26.95 -5.41 -7.61
C ASN A 135 -28.30 -4.70 -7.84
N LYS A 136 -28.35 -3.37 -7.62
CA LYS A 136 -29.56 -2.55 -7.84
C LYS A 136 -29.94 -2.40 -9.31
N TYR A 137 -28.96 -2.18 -10.19
CA TYR A 137 -29.23 -1.83 -11.60
C TYR A 137 -28.95 -2.95 -12.60
N ASN A 138 -28.32 -4.03 -12.14
CA ASN A 138 -27.87 -5.18 -12.93
C ASN A 138 -27.07 -4.78 -14.19
N SER A 139 -26.18 -3.81 -14.04
CA SER A 139 -25.26 -3.32 -15.08
C SER A 139 -24.17 -2.47 -14.44
N TRP A 140 -22.93 -2.71 -14.86
CA TRP A 140 -21.75 -1.96 -14.46
C TRP A 140 -21.73 -0.55 -15.04
N GLU A 141 -22.25 -0.35 -16.26
CA GLU A 141 -22.46 1.00 -16.81
C GLU A 141 -23.38 1.81 -15.91
N LYS A 142 -24.54 1.24 -15.57
CA LYS A 142 -25.52 1.92 -14.70
C LYS A 142 -24.96 2.15 -13.30
N ALA A 143 -24.25 1.16 -12.76
CA ALA A 143 -23.59 1.27 -11.47
C ALA A 143 -22.54 2.39 -11.47
N ARG A 144 -21.71 2.49 -12.50
CA ARG A 144 -20.69 3.53 -12.60
C ARG A 144 -21.31 4.92 -12.73
N PHE A 145 -22.35 5.08 -13.53
CA PHE A 145 -23.05 6.35 -13.62
C PHE A 145 -23.63 6.76 -12.26
N ALA A 146 -24.36 5.85 -11.60
CA ALA A 146 -24.96 6.11 -10.30
C ALA A 146 -23.91 6.36 -9.21
N TYR A 147 -22.74 5.73 -9.29
CA TYR A 147 -21.63 5.98 -8.38
C TYR A 147 -21.18 7.43 -8.44
N GLY A 148 -20.99 7.98 -9.65
CA GLY A 148 -20.53 9.35 -9.84
C GLY A 148 -21.65 10.41 -9.76
N ARG A 149 -22.93 10.03 -9.91
CA ARG A 149 -24.07 10.96 -10.06
C ARG A 149 -25.23 10.70 -9.11
N GLY A 150 -25.07 9.81 -8.13
CA GLY A 150 -26.05 9.48 -7.10
C GLY A 150 -27.15 8.50 -7.54
N SER A 151 -27.60 8.55 -8.80
CA SER A 151 -28.59 7.60 -9.33
C SER A 151 -28.46 7.40 -10.83
N TRP A 152 -28.93 6.26 -11.32
CA TRP A 152 -29.02 6.02 -12.76
C TRP A 152 -30.05 6.96 -13.39
N ARG A 153 -29.67 7.57 -14.52
CA ARG A 153 -30.59 8.30 -15.41
C ARG A 153 -30.38 7.84 -16.84
N ASN A 154 -31.45 7.86 -17.64
CA ASN A 154 -31.40 7.48 -19.05
C ASN A 154 -30.31 8.27 -19.79
N SER A 155 -29.53 7.60 -20.64
CA SER A 155 -28.43 8.18 -21.41
C SER A 155 -28.85 9.31 -22.36
N THR A 156 -30.13 9.36 -22.75
CA THR A 156 -30.70 10.49 -23.50
C THR A 156 -30.71 11.79 -22.71
N THR A 157 -30.72 11.72 -21.38
CA THR A 157 -30.76 12.88 -20.46
C THR A 157 -29.37 13.31 -19.98
N TRP A 158 -28.32 12.69 -20.49
CA TRP A 158 -26.96 13.00 -20.07
C TRP A 158 -26.47 14.30 -20.68
N THR A 159 -25.86 15.13 -19.84
CA THR A 159 -25.10 16.30 -20.28
C THR A 159 -23.88 15.86 -21.12
N PRO A 160 -23.29 16.76 -21.93
CA PRO A 160 -22.06 16.47 -22.66
C PRO A 160 -20.91 16.00 -21.74
N LEU A 161 -20.82 16.56 -20.53
CA LEU A 161 -19.82 16.15 -19.53
C LEU A 161 -20.06 14.73 -19.01
N GLU A 162 -21.32 14.33 -18.82
CA GLU A 162 -21.68 12.98 -18.40
C GLU A 162 -21.40 11.96 -19.50
N LYS A 163 -21.69 12.30 -20.75
CA LYS A 163 -21.32 11.48 -21.91
C LYS A 163 -19.81 11.28 -21.97
N LYS A 164 -19.03 12.36 -21.84
CA LYS A 164 -17.55 12.31 -21.79
C LYS A 164 -17.04 11.51 -20.58
N PHE A 165 -17.72 11.59 -19.44
CA PHE A 165 -17.36 10.83 -18.24
C PHE A 165 -17.57 9.33 -18.44
N MET A 166 -18.73 8.93 -19.00
CA MET A 166 -19.07 7.54 -19.24
C MET A 166 -18.27 6.92 -20.39
N SER A 167 -17.91 7.70 -21.42
CA SER A 167 -17.15 7.18 -22.57
C SER A 167 -15.70 6.78 -22.26
N LYS A 168 -15.21 7.03 -21.04
CA LYS A 168 -13.83 6.66 -20.64
C LYS A 168 -13.65 5.16 -20.38
N ILE A 169 -14.75 4.40 -20.28
CA ILE A 169 -14.76 2.98 -19.97
C ILE A 169 -15.60 2.28 -21.03
N ASP A 170 -15.06 1.22 -21.61
CA ASP A 170 -15.82 0.32 -22.49
C ASP A 170 -16.58 -0.71 -21.63
N PHE A 171 -17.86 -0.43 -21.38
CA PHE A 171 -18.71 -1.29 -20.54
C PHE A 171 -19.16 -2.59 -21.22
N SER A 172 -19.01 -2.72 -22.54
CA SER A 172 -19.39 -3.94 -23.26
C SER A 172 -18.65 -5.17 -22.72
N ARG A 173 -17.43 -4.97 -22.22
CA ARG A 173 -16.57 -6.01 -21.63
C ARG A 173 -17.04 -6.50 -20.26
N PHE A 174 -17.89 -5.73 -19.58
CA PHE A 174 -18.36 -6.04 -18.23
C PHE A 174 -19.84 -6.41 -18.21
N ASP A 175 -20.64 -5.79 -19.08
CA ASP A 175 -22.09 -6.00 -19.16
C ASP A 175 -22.51 -7.03 -20.23
N ALA A 176 -21.56 -7.62 -20.97
CA ALA A 176 -21.87 -8.74 -21.84
C ALA A 176 -22.50 -9.89 -21.04
N LYS A 177 -23.69 -10.31 -21.44
CA LYS A 177 -24.31 -11.53 -20.89
C LYS A 177 -23.36 -12.71 -21.12
N PRO A 178 -23.22 -13.63 -20.15
CA PRO A 178 -22.51 -14.87 -20.40
C PRO A 178 -23.11 -15.53 -21.64
N LYS A 179 -22.25 -15.93 -22.59
CA LYS A 179 -22.69 -16.77 -23.71
C LYS A 179 -23.35 -17.99 -23.08
N SER A 180 -24.65 -18.15 -23.28
CA SER A 180 -25.35 -19.36 -22.89
C SER A 180 -24.64 -20.52 -23.58
N ILE A 181 -23.97 -21.37 -22.81
CA ILE A 181 -23.50 -22.65 -23.30
C ILE A 181 -24.78 -23.41 -23.61
N LYS A 182 -25.07 -23.59 -24.90
CA LYS A 182 -26.14 -24.48 -25.37
C LYS A 182 -25.73 -25.91 -25.10
#